data_AF-A0A9X2CX72-F1
#
_entry.id   AF-A0A9X2CX72-F1
#
_cell.length_a   1.000
_cell.length_b   1.000
_cell.length_c   1.000
_cell.angle_alpha   90.00
_cell.angle_beta   90.00
_cell.angle_gamma   90.00
#
_symmetry.space_group_name_H-M   'P 1'
#
loop_
_entity.id
_entity.type
_entity.pdbx_description
1 polymer ?
#
loop_
_entity_poly.entity_id
_entity_poly.type
_entity_poly.pdbx_seq_one_letter_code
_entity_poly.pdbx_strand_id
1 'polypeptide(L)'
;MFNKIFLSRTPCYGDCPVFDVEVDHDGTVKWRGEMYVACLGEIEFKIPNNKIKKLEALLEEFNFRSFTYPEPDMFATDQSSCVTRVIFQDGFDKEVNHYLGEDTTYLLGEKHSLHNLKKFENKIEQIIGLRKYIKHPPLYFFHLKSEDYECIVSAPNQKEAISLAENEYKDTNWDAKKIGKDITGKINPYVVMDKKYK
;
A
#
# COMPACT_ATOMS: atom_id res chain seq x y z
N MET A 1 21.78 -12.07 7.70
CA MET A 1 21.27 -12.00 6.31
C MET A 1 19.99 -12.82 6.22
N PHE A 2 19.00 -12.34 5.46
CA PHE A 2 17.75 -13.08 5.25
C PHE A 2 17.84 -13.93 3.97
N ASN A 3 17.04 -15.00 3.92
CA ASN A 3 16.73 -15.73 2.71
C ASN A 3 15.42 -15.21 2.09
N LYS A 4 14.38 -15.04 2.91
CA LYS A 4 13.08 -14.45 2.52
C LYS A 4 12.51 -13.54 3.60
N ILE A 5 11.80 -12.50 3.18
CA ILE A 5 10.94 -11.67 4.02
C ILE A 5 9.51 -11.76 3.49
N PHE A 6 8.56 -12.02 4.38
CA PHE A 6 7.13 -11.91 4.14
C PHE A 6 6.57 -10.77 4.97
N LEU A 7 5.69 -9.98 4.37
CA LEU A 7 4.94 -8.94 5.05
C LEU A 7 3.49 -8.98 4.56
N SER A 8 2.54 -9.07 5.48
CA SER A 8 1.11 -9.11 5.18
C SER A 8 0.36 -8.08 6.01
N ARG A 9 -0.61 -7.40 5.38
CA ARG A 9 -1.61 -6.58 6.09
C ARG A 9 -2.94 -7.30 6.02
N THR A 10 -3.51 -7.61 7.19
CA THR A 10 -4.75 -8.40 7.30
C THR A 10 -6.00 -7.54 7.09
N PRO A 11 -7.15 -8.14 6.75
CA PRO A 11 -8.42 -7.40 6.72
C PRO A 11 -8.82 -6.83 8.09
N CYS A 12 -9.64 -5.79 8.04
CA CYS A 12 -10.38 -5.21 9.16
C CYS A 12 -11.82 -4.91 8.69
N TYR A 13 -12.70 -4.45 9.58
CA TYR A 13 -14.08 -4.08 9.20
C TYR A 13 -14.20 -2.77 8.41
N GLY A 14 -13.13 -1.97 8.30
CA GLY A 14 -13.07 -0.73 7.50
C GLY A 14 -12.23 -0.88 6.22
N ASP A 15 -11.65 0.23 5.77
CA ASP A 15 -10.87 0.32 4.52
C ASP A 15 -9.37 0.03 4.70
N CYS A 16 -9.02 -0.91 5.58
CA CYS A 16 -7.61 -1.28 5.78
C CYS A 16 -7.06 -1.96 4.51
N PRO A 17 -5.89 -1.55 3.99
CA PRO A 17 -5.29 -2.22 2.85
C PRO A 17 -4.98 -3.67 3.18
N VAL A 18 -5.37 -4.58 2.28
CA VAL A 18 -5.14 -6.02 2.40
C VAL A 18 -4.23 -6.48 1.29
N PHE A 19 -3.07 -6.99 1.66
CA PHE A 19 -2.06 -7.47 0.71
C PHE A 19 -1.04 -8.39 1.39
N ASP A 20 -0.37 -9.18 0.55
CA ASP A 20 0.84 -9.92 0.88
C ASP A 20 2.00 -9.47 0.00
N VAL A 21 3.21 -9.48 0.57
CA VAL A 21 4.45 -9.33 -0.19
C VAL A 21 5.49 -10.34 0.29
N GLU A 22 6.19 -10.95 -0.66
CA GLU A 22 7.35 -11.80 -0.44
C GLU A 22 8.56 -11.16 -1.13
N VAL A 23 9.69 -11.11 -0.42
CA VAL A 23 10.97 -10.62 -0.95
C VAL A 23 12.02 -11.71 -0.79
N ASP A 24 12.54 -12.20 -1.90
CA ASP A 24 13.68 -13.11 -1.94
C ASP A 24 15.01 -12.34 -1.79
N HIS A 25 16.04 -13.01 -1.26
CA HIS A 25 17.37 -12.42 -1.06
C HIS A 25 18.04 -11.92 -2.36
N ASP A 26 17.61 -12.41 -3.52
CA ASP A 26 18.08 -11.99 -4.84
C ASP A 26 17.39 -10.70 -5.34
N GLY A 27 16.44 -10.19 -4.57
CA GLY A 27 15.65 -8.99 -4.84
C GLY A 27 14.41 -9.20 -5.68
N THR A 28 14.02 -10.44 -5.98
CA THR A 28 12.69 -10.73 -6.53
C THR A 28 11.62 -10.43 -5.48
N VAL A 29 10.59 -9.68 -5.89
CA VAL A 29 9.48 -9.28 -5.03
C VAL A 29 8.18 -9.76 -5.67
N LYS A 30 7.40 -10.52 -4.92
CA LYS A 30 6.06 -10.94 -5.30
C LYS A 30 5.06 -10.17 -4.45
N TRP A 31 4.13 -9.50 -5.09
CA TRP A 31 3.05 -8.77 -4.47
C TRP A 31 1.73 -9.43 -4.81
N ARG A 32 0.83 -9.52 -3.83
CA ARG A 32 -0.57 -9.90 -4.03
C ARG A 32 -1.46 -8.91 -3.31
N GLY A 33 -2.15 -8.06 -4.05
CA GLY A 33 -3.12 -7.11 -3.50
C GLY A 33 -4.53 -7.69 -3.52
N GLU A 34 -5.27 -7.56 -2.41
CA GLU A 34 -6.62 -8.14 -2.29
C GLU A 34 -7.72 -7.09 -2.17
N MET A 35 -7.60 -6.15 -1.23
CA MET A 35 -8.64 -5.14 -0.96
C MET A 35 -8.03 -3.81 -0.54
N TYR A 36 -8.71 -2.71 -0.86
CA TYR A 36 -8.33 -1.34 -0.47
C TYR A 36 -6.88 -0.97 -0.80
N VAL A 37 -6.36 -1.51 -1.91
CA VAL A 37 -5.02 -1.26 -2.44
C VAL A 37 -5.07 -0.80 -3.89
N ALA A 38 -4.03 -0.06 -4.31
CA ALA A 38 -3.90 0.46 -5.67
C ALA A 38 -3.67 -0.58 -6.76
N CYS A 39 -3.03 -1.69 -6.40
CA CYS A 39 -2.74 -2.77 -7.33
C CYS A 39 -3.33 -4.07 -6.81
N LEU A 40 -4.45 -4.49 -7.41
CA LEU A 40 -5.08 -5.78 -7.12
C LEU A 40 -4.39 -6.92 -7.88
N GLY A 41 -4.50 -8.13 -7.34
CA GLY A 41 -3.93 -9.34 -7.94
C GLY A 41 -2.41 -9.44 -7.75
N GLU A 42 -1.84 -10.37 -8.50
CA GLU A 42 -0.43 -10.73 -8.40
C GLU A 42 0.44 -9.93 -9.37
N ILE A 43 1.56 -9.40 -8.88
CA ILE A 43 2.62 -8.85 -9.71
C ILE A 43 3.98 -9.28 -9.19
N GLU A 44 4.95 -9.37 -10.09
CA GLU A 44 6.34 -9.62 -9.74
C GLU A 44 7.21 -8.47 -10.24
N PHE A 45 8.14 -8.02 -9.41
CA PHE A 45 9.13 -7.01 -9.78
C PHE A 45 10.45 -7.24 -9.05
N LYS A 46 11.52 -6.61 -9.53
CA LYS A 46 12.85 -6.73 -8.93
C LYS A 46 13.28 -5.44 -8.25
N ILE A 47 13.87 -5.55 -7.07
CA ILE A 47 14.53 -4.44 -6.38
C ILE A 47 16.06 -4.55 -6.47
N PRO A 48 16.78 -3.42 -6.63
CA PRO A 48 18.23 -3.42 -6.68
C PRO A 48 18.88 -3.88 -5.36
N ASN A 49 20.09 -4.43 -5.46
CA ASN A 49 20.86 -4.96 -4.32
C ASN A 49 21.10 -3.94 -3.19
N ASN A 50 21.15 -2.63 -3.50
CA ASN A 50 21.26 -1.61 -2.46
C ASN A 50 20.03 -1.55 -1.53
N LYS A 51 18.83 -1.92 -2.01
CA LYS A 51 17.63 -2.06 -1.17
C LYS A 51 17.69 -3.32 -0.32
N ILE A 52 18.21 -4.42 -0.86
CA ILE A 52 18.45 -5.66 -0.10
C ILE A 52 19.35 -5.40 1.10
N LYS A 53 20.50 -4.75 0.88
CA LYS A 53 21.40 -4.34 1.98
C LYS A 53 20.72 -3.44 3.02
N LYS A 54 19.79 -2.57 2.59
CA LYS A 54 19.00 -1.74 3.52
C LYS A 54 18.01 -2.55 4.33
N LEU A 55 17.39 -3.58 3.76
CA LEU A 55 16.51 -4.51 4.49
C LEU A 55 17.31 -5.30 5.54
N GLU A 56 18.48 -5.80 5.17
CA GLU A 56 19.36 -6.51 6.11
C GLU A 56 19.82 -5.62 7.27
N ALA A 57 20.26 -4.39 6.96
CA ALA A 57 20.65 -3.43 7.98
C ALA A 57 19.47 -3.08 8.90
N LEU A 58 18.26 -2.94 8.36
CA LEU A 58 17.06 -2.64 9.14
C LEU A 58 16.69 -3.79 10.09
N LEU A 59 16.77 -5.04 9.63
CA LEU A 59 16.53 -6.24 10.46
C LEU A 59 17.49 -6.32 11.64
N GLU A 60 18.77 -6.03 11.38
CA GLU A 60 19.83 -6.03 12.40
C GLU A 60 19.68 -4.87 13.38
N GLU A 61 19.44 -3.65 12.87
CA GLU A 61 19.24 -2.44 13.69
C GLU A 61 18.07 -2.64 14.66
N PHE A 62 16.95 -3.19 14.18
CA PHE A 62 15.78 -3.49 14.98
C PHE A 62 15.96 -4.73 15.88
N ASN A 63 16.96 -5.57 15.61
CA ASN A 63 17.18 -6.86 16.26
C ASN A 63 15.96 -7.80 16.13
N PHE A 64 15.38 -7.86 14.92
CA PHE A 64 14.14 -8.60 14.65
C PHE A 64 14.23 -10.08 15.02
N ARG A 65 15.41 -10.69 14.82
CA ARG A 65 15.64 -12.11 15.09
C ARG A 65 15.31 -12.52 16.52
N SER A 66 15.65 -11.67 17.50
CA SER A 66 15.38 -11.93 18.93
C SER A 66 14.20 -11.14 19.48
N PHE A 67 13.50 -10.36 18.66
CA PHE A 67 12.36 -9.57 19.10
C PHE A 67 11.20 -10.50 19.49
N THR A 68 10.52 -10.20 20.58
CA THR A 68 9.32 -10.92 21.02
C THR A 68 8.19 -9.91 21.10
N TYR A 69 7.13 -10.17 20.34
CA TYR A 69 5.91 -9.39 20.44
C TYR A 69 5.14 -9.85 21.68
N PRO A 70 4.80 -8.95 22.61
CA PRO A 70 3.91 -9.28 23.71
C PRO A 70 2.51 -9.59 23.17
N GLU A 71 1.75 -10.42 23.90
CA GLU A 71 0.34 -10.61 23.60
C GLU A 71 -0.41 -9.28 23.75
N PRO A 72 -1.27 -8.89 22.79
CA PRO A 72 -2.03 -7.66 22.88
C PRO A 72 -3.03 -7.75 24.04
N ASP A 73 -3.15 -6.66 24.81
CA ASP A 73 -4.09 -6.56 25.93
C ASP A 73 -5.51 -6.13 25.49
N MET A 74 -5.64 -5.62 24.27
CA MET A 74 -6.88 -5.11 23.69
C MET A 74 -7.00 -5.48 22.21
N PHE A 75 -8.25 -5.71 21.78
CA PHE A 75 -8.58 -6.02 20.39
C PHE A 75 -9.83 -5.24 19.95
N ALA A 76 -9.71 -4.56 18.83
CA ALA A 76 -10.74 -3.85 18.08
C ALA A 76 -10.82 -4.37 16.63
N THR A 77 -12.03 -4.55 16.12
CA THR A 77 -12.27 -5.21 14.83
C THR A 77 -12.03 -4.32 13.62
N ASP A 78 -11.98 -3.01 13.81
CA ASP A 78 -11.74 -1.99 12.79
C ASP A 78 -10.25 -1.72 12.55
N GLN A 79 -9.37 -2.44 13.23
CA GLN A 79 -7.92 -2.36 13.05
C GLN A 79 -7.38 -3.67 12.48
N SER A 80 -6.40 -3.55 11.60
CA SER A 80 -5.71 -4.69 10.98
C SER A 80 -4.51 -5.14 11.82
N SER A 81 -3.95 -6.29 11.46
CA SER A 81 -2.63 -6.73 11.89
C SER A 81 -1.61 -6.60 10.76
N CYS A 82 -0.35 -6.54 11.16
CA CYS A 82 0.81 -6.72 10.29
C CYS A 82 1.50 -8.04 10.63
N VAL A 83 1.53 -8.98 9.70
CA VAL A 83 2.31 -10.21 9.88
C VAL A 83 3.64 -10.02 9.18
N THR A 84 4.74 -10.01 9.93
CA THR A 84 6.10 -9.99 9.40
C THR A 84 6.76 -11.33 9.69
N ARG A 85 7.23 -12.03 8.65
CA ARG A 85 7.99 -13.27 8.79
C ARG A 85 9.32 -13.17 8.06
N VAL A 86 10.40 -13.64 8.68
CA VAL A 86 11.74 -13.63 8.10
C VAL A 86 12.34 -15.02 8.24
N ILE A 87 12.68 -15.61 7.10
CA ILE A 87 13.48 -16.83 7.02
C ILE A 87 14.92 -16.40 6.81
N PHE A 88 15.80 -16.73 7.75
CA PHE A 88 17.22 -16.41 7.69
C PHE A 88 18.00 -17.45 6.89
N GLN A 89 19.20 -17.08 6.41
CA GLN A 89 20.03 -17.98 5.59
C GLN A 89 20.48 -19.26 6.32
N ASP A 90 20.51 -19.23 7.65
CA ASP A 90 20.80 -20.39 8.49
C ASP A 90 19.56 -21.27 8.75
N GLY A 91 18.43 -20.96 8.11
CA GLY A 91 17.17 -21.69 8.25
C GLY A 91 16.34 -21.28 9.47
N PHE A 92 16.81 -20.33 10.29
CA PHE A 92 16.00 -19.80 11.38
C PHE A 92 14.77 -19.06 10.83
N ASP A 93 13.61 -19.31 11.42
CA ASP A 93 12.34 -18.76 10.97
C ASP A 93 11.70 -17.97 12.12
N LYS A 94 11.35 -16.71 11.85
CA LYS A 94 10.78 -15.81 12.83
C LYS A 94 9.57 -15.11 12.26
N GLU A 95 8.43 -15.25 12.94
CA GLU A 95 7.19 -14.55 12.62
C GLU A 95 6.77 -13.66 13.80
N VAL A 96 6.19 -12.51 13.46
CA VAL A 96 5.56 -11.55 14.38
C VAL A 96 4.22 -11.16 13.76
N ASN A 97 3.13 -11.42 14.48
CA ASN A 97 1.78 -10.97 14.12
C ASN A 97 1.40 -9.77 15.01
N HIS A 98 1.66 -8.57 14.53
CA HIS A 98 1.50 -7.32 15.27
C HIS A 98 0.11 -6.73 15.04
N TYR A 99 -0.70 -6.65 16.09
CA TYR A 99 -2.01 -6.03 16.01
C TYR A 99 -1.90 -4.49 16.04
N LEU A 100 -2.35 -3.80 14.97
CA LEU A 100 -2.08 -2.37 14.78
C LEU A 100 -3.05 -1.44 15.54
N GLY A 101 -4.09 -2.01 16.15
CA GLY A 101 -5.01 -1.31 17.02
C GLY A 101 -4.51 -1.14 18.44
N GLU A 102 -3.39 -1.78 18.77
CA GLU A 102 -2.78 -1.65 20.09
C GLU A 102 -2.08 -0.29 20.22
N ASP A 103 -2.50 0.49 21.21
CA ASP A 103 -1.88 1.76 21.60
C ASP A 103 -1.34 1.65 23.03
N THR A 104 -0.54 0.61 23.31
CA THR A 104 0.09 0.47 24.62
C THR A 104 1.21 1.50 24.77
N THR A 105 0.81 2.65 25.31
CA THR A 105 1.69 3.74 25.79
C THR A 105 2.64 3.32 26.93
N TYR A 106 2.48 2.12 27.49
CA TYR A 106 3.26 1.57 28.60
C TYR A 106 4.73 1.23 28.27
N LEU A 107 5.13 1.23 27.00
CA LEU A 107 6.51 0.92 26.56
C LEU A 107 7.20 2.08 25.84
N LEU A 108 6.76 3.32 26.08
CA LEU A 108 7.39 4.53 25.55
C LEU A 108 8.78 4.75 26.18
N GLY A 109 9.81 4.12 25.62
CA GLY A 109 11.21 4.37 25.99
C GLY A 109 12.20 3.28 25.59
N GLU A 110 11.73 2.07 25.32
CA GLU A 110 12.61 0.95 24.97
C GLU A 110 12.79 0.79 23.46
N LYS A 111 13.94 0.23 23.07
CA LYS A 111 14.27 -0.10 21.67
C LYS A 111 13.14 -0.88 20.98
N HIS A 112 12.39 -1.69 21.72
CA HIS A 112 11.37 -2.63 21.26
C HIS A 112 9.92 -2.23 21.60
N SER A 113 9.58 -0.94 21.49
CA SER A 113 8.17 -0.48 21.58
C SER A 113 7.33 -0.86 20.35
N LEU A 114 5.99 -0.93 20.50
CA LEU A 114 5.07 -1.16 19.38
C LEU A 114 5.14 -0.07 18.31
N HIS A 115 5.38 1.17 18.73
CA HIS A 115 5.65 2.27 17.83
C HIS A 115 6.90 2.02 16.97
N ASN A 116 7.96 1.48 17.56
CA ASN A 116 9.18 1.14 16.82
C ASN A 116 8.94 -0.06 15.89
N LEU A 117 8.13 -1.04 16.29
CA LEU A 117 7.74 -2.16 15.42
C LEU A 117 6.94 -1.67 14.21
N LYS A 118 5.93 -0.82 14.42
CA LYS A 118 5.16 -0.18 13.34
C LYS A 118 6.06 0.63 12.40
N LYS A 119 7.00 1.40 12.94
CA LYS A 119 7.99 2.14 12.15
C LYS A 119 8.89 1.22 11.34
N PHE A 120 9.34 0.11 11.93
CA PHE A 120 10.15 -0.90 11.26
C PHE A 120 9.41 -1.51 10.07
N GLU A 121 8.16 -1.94 10.24
CA GLU A 121 7.31 -2.48 9.17
C GLU A 121 7.08 -1.46 8.04
N ASN A 122 6.71 -0.23 8.39
CA ASN A 122 6.54 0.85 7.41
C ASN A 122 7.82 1.14 6.63
N LYS A 123 8.98 0.98 7.28
CA LYS A 123 10.29 1.18 6.64
C LYS A 123 10.64 0.01 5.71
N ILE A 124 10.22 -1.22 6.01
CA ILE A 124 10.27 -2.35 5.05
C ILE A 124 9.48 -1.98 3.80
N GLU A 125 8.20 -1.59 3.94
CA GLU A 125 7.35 -1.20 2.82
C GLU A 125 7.99 -0.07 1.98
N GLN A 126 8.57 0.93 2.65
CA GLN A 126 9.25 2.06 2.01
C GLN A 126 10.49 1.61 1.22
N ILE A 127 11.34 0.76 1.80
CA ILE A 127 12.56 0.27 1.15
C ILE A 127 12.18 -0.53 -0.09
N ILE A 128 11.20 -1.44 0.00
CA ILE A 128 10.70 -2.21 -1.14
C ILE A 128 10.11 -1.26 -2.19
N GLY A 129 9.38 -0.23 -1.76
CA GLY A 129 8.74 0.77 -2.62
C GLY A 129 7.25 0.47 -2.84
N LEU A 130 6.58 -0.07 -1.82
CA LEU A 130 5.20 -0.56 -1.93
C LEU A 130 4.15 0.53 -1.97
N ARG A 131 4.49 1.78 -1.64
CA ARG A 131 3.52 2.89 -1.57
C ARG A 131 2.63 3.02 -2.81
N LYS A 132 3.19 2.81 -4.02
CA LYS A 132 2.45 2.90 -5.28
C LYS A 132 1.49 1.73 -5.53
N TYR A 133 1.66 0.62 -4.81
CA TYR A 133 0.78 -0.55 -4.86
C TYR A 133 -0.24 -0.52 -3.73
N ILE A 134 0.13 0.05 -2.57
CA ILE A 134 -0.76 0.18 -1.41
C ILE A 134 -1.73 1.35 -1.59
N LYS A 135 -1.24 2.55 -1.90
CA LYS A 135 -2.06 3.77 -1.94
C LYS A 135 -2.24 4.27 -3.36
N HIS A 136 -3.49 4.53 -3.72
CA HIS A 136 -3.77 5.25 -4.95
C HIS A 136 -3.15 6.65 -4.86
N PRO A 137 -2.69 7.20 -6.00
CA PRO A 137 -2.38 8.62 -6.07
C PRO A 137 -3.63 9.40 -5.65
N PRO A 138 -3.47 10.58 -5.02
CA PRO A 138 -4.60 11.44 -4.74
C PRO A 138 -5.39 11.68 -6.02
N LEU A 139 -6.70 11.51 -5.96
CA LEU A 139 -7.56 11.81 -7.10
C LEU A 139 -7.72 13.34 -7.23
N TYR A 140 -7.91 13.76 -8.47
CA TYR A 140 -8.14 15.14 -8.85
C TYR A 140 -9.33 15.18 -9.80
N PHE A 141 -10.11 16.25 -9.69
CA PHE A 141 -11.16 16.52 -10.65
C PHE A 141 -10.57 17.11 -11.92
N PHE A 142 -10.97 16.53 -13.05
CA PHE A 142 -10.69 16.99 -14.39
C PHE A 142 -12.01 17.32 -15.08
N HIS A 143 -12.10 18.54 -15.60
CA HIS A 143 -13.15 18.92 -16.53
C HIS A 143 -12.70 18.49 -17.93
N LEU A 144 -13.51 17.67 -18.57
CA LEU A 144 -13.27 17.06 -19.87
C LEU A 144 -14.35 17.52 -20.84
N LYS A 145 -13.95 17.92 -22.04
CA LYS A 145 -14.86 18.35 -23.09
C LYS A 145 -14.46 17.76 -24.44
N SER A 146 -15.43 17.18 -25.13
CA SER A 146 -15.35 16.77 -26.53
C SER A 146 -16.37 17.53 -27.37
N GLU A 147 -16.55 17.12 -28.63
CA GLU A 147 -17.57 17.69 -29.50
C GLU A 147 -18.99 17.36 -29.00
N ASP A 148 -19.20 16.12 -28.56
CA ASP A 148 -20.50 15.59 -28.17
C ASP A 148 -20.73 15.54 -26.67
N TYR A 149 -19.67 15.64 -25.86
CA TYR A 149 -19.75 15.40 -24.42
C TYR A 149 -19.00 16.43 -23.58
N GLU A 150 -19.48 16.62 -22.35
CA GLU A 150 -18.82 17.37 -21.30
C GLU A 150 -18.96 16.59 -20.00
N CYS A 151 -17.87 16.31 -19.31
CA CYS A 151 -17.90 15.57 -18.05
C CYS A 151 -16.87 16.08 -17.04
N ILE A 152 -17.12 15.77 -15.77
CA ILE A 152 -16.15 15.92 -14.70
C ILE A 152 -15.76 14.51 -14.26
N VAL A 153 -14.47 14.21 -14.32
CA VAL A 153 -13.92 12.92 -13.90
C VAL A 153 -12.99 13.14 -12.72
N SER A 154 -13.12 12.29 -11.70
CA SER A 154 -12.12 12.18 -10.65
C SER A 154 -11.12 11.08 -11.03
N ALA A 155 -9.84 11.41 -11.13
CA ALA A 155 -8.79 10.48 -11.55
C ALA A 155 -7.42 10.89 -10.97
N PRO A 156 -6.42 9.99 -10.92
CA PRO A 156 -5.10 10.32 -10.38
C PRO A 156 -4.30 11.27 -11.28
N ASN A 157 -4.57 11.27 -12.58
CA ASN A 157 -3.89 12.09 -13.58
C ASN A 157 -4.77 12.26 -14.83
N GLN A 158 -4.38 13.20 -15.71
CA GLN A 158 -5.12 13.52 -16.92
C GLN A 158 -5.27 12.33 -17.88
N LYS A 159 -4.25 11.48 -17.99
CA LYS A 159 -4.28 10.31 -18.89
C LYS A 159 -5.36 9.32 -18.45
N GLU A 160 -5.46 9.03 -17.16
CA GLU A 160 -6.51 8.16 -16.64
C GLU A 160 -7.90 8.80 -16.70
N ALA A 161 -7.99 10.13 -16.52
CA ALA A 161 -9.25 10.85 -16.67
C ALA A 161 -9.81 10.70 -18.10
N ILE A 162 -8.95 10.90 -19.10
CA ILE A 162 -9.30 10.73 -20.52
C ILE A 162 -9.65 9.28 -20.81
N SER A 163 -8.82 8.32 -20.38
CA SER A 163 -9.09 6.89 -20.62
C SER A 163 -10.42 6.42 -20.04
N LEU A 164 -10.81 6.93 -18.86
CA LEU A 164 -12.12 6.63 -18.28
C LEU A 164 -13.26 7.19 -19.15
N ALA A 165 -13.13 8.43 -19.63
CA ALA A 165 -14.13 9.05 -20.50
C ALA A 165 -14.23 8.36 -21.87
N GLU A 166 -13.10 7.97 -22.47
CA GLU A 166 -13.05 7.21 -23.73
C GLU A 166 -13.78 5.86 -23.61
N ASN A 167 -13.55 5.15 -22.50
CA ASN A 167 -14.20 3.87 -22.25
C ASN A 167 -15.72 4.01 -22.04
N GLU A 168 -16.15 5.07 -21.35
CA GLU A 168 -17.56 5.29 -21.02
C GLU A 168 -18.36 5.80 -22.24
N TYR A 169 -17.81 6.78 -22.97
CA TYR A 169 -18.54 7.52 -24.00
C TYR A 169 -18.16 7.16 -25.44
N LYS A 170 -17.10 6.36 -25.63
CA LYS A 170 -16.59 5.92 -26.96
C LYS A 170 -16.20 7.08 -27.89
N ASP A 171 -15.81 8.22 -27.32
CA ASP A 171 -15.25 9.38 -28.01
C ASP A 171 -13.75 9.47 -27.68
N THR A 172 -12.93 9.91 -28.63
CA THR A 172 -11.45 9.94 -28.53
C THR A 172 -10.86 11.34 -28.49
N ASN A 173 -11.66 12.40 -28.70
CA ASN A 173 -11.14 13.76 -28.81
C ASN A 173 -11.53 14.63 -27.60
N TRP A 174 -10.74 14.54 -26.53
CA TRP A 174 -11.00 15.21 -25.26
C TRP A 174 -9.99 16.33 -24.99
N ASP A 175 -10.48 17.54 -24.74
CA ASP A 175 -9.73 18.58 -24.01
C ASP A 175 -9.92 18.36 -22.51
N ALA A 176 -8.84 18.45 -21.73
CA ALA A 176 -8.85 18.10 -20.32
C ALA A 176 -8.16 19.17 -19.47
N LYS A 177 -8.89 19.70 -18.48
CA LYS A 177 -8.41 20.70 -17.54
C LYS A 177 -8.56 20.21 -16.11
N LYS A 178 -7.45 20.21 -15.36
CA LYS A 178 -7.47 19.95 -13.92
C LYS A 178 -8.16 21.09 -13.18
N ILE A 179 -9.19 20.80 -12.39
CA ILE A 179 -10.02 21.81 -11.69
C ILE A 179 -9.92 21.75 -10.17
N GLY A 180 -9.42 20.66 -9.57
CA GLY A 180 -9.27 20.58 -8.12
C GLY A 180 -8.77 19.24 -7.60
N LYS A 181 -8.57 19.14 -6.29
CA LYS A 181 -8.30 17.88 -5.59
C LYS A 181 -9.62 17.25 -5.16
N ASP A 182 -9.75 15.94 -5.37
CA ASP A 182 -10.86 15.18 -4.84
C ASP A 182 -10.61 14.87 -3.35
N ILE A 183 -11.60 15.20 -2.52
CA ILE A 183 -11.58 15.00 -1.07
C ILE A 183 -12.68 14.04 -0.60
N THR A 184 -13.39 13.38 -1.53
CA THR A 184 -14.48 12.44 -1.22
C THR A 184 -14.00 11.17 -0.54
N GLY A 185 -12.70 10.91 -0.52
CA GLY A 185 -12.12 9.68 0.02
C GLY A 185 -12.27 8.49 -0.92
N LYS A 186 -12.85 8.66 -2.12
CA LYS A 186 -12.90 7.59 -3.10
C LYS A 186 -11.51 7.18 -3.56
N ILE A 187 -11.36 5.87 -3.71
CA ILE A 187 -10.09 5.22 -3.96
C ILE A 187 -9.87 5.02 -5.47
N ASN A 188 -10.94 4.72 -6.21
CA ASN A 188 -10.90 4.47 -7.65
C ASN A 188 -11.36 5.69 -8.46
N PRO A 189 -10.82 5.89 -9.69
CA PRO A 189 -11.33 6.89 -10.62
C PRO A 189 -12.82 6.69 -10.90
N TYR A 190 -13.55 7.79 -11.07
CA TYR A 190 -14.99 7.73 -11.36
C TYR A 190 -15.48 8.99 -12.09
N VAL A 191 -16.55 8.83 -12.86
CA VAL A 191 -17.28 9.96 -13.45
C VAL A 191 -18.12 10.63 -12.35
N VAL A 192 -17.92 11.93 -12.15
CA VAL A 192 -18.63 12.74 -11.16
C VAL A 192 -19.97 13.21 -11.70
N MET A 193 -19.95 13.73 -12.92
CA MET A 193 -21.13 14.18 -13.66
C MET A 193 -20.79 14.28 -15.14
N ASP A 194 -21.83 14.19 -15.98
CA ASP A 194 -21.70 14.29 -17.42
C ASP A 194 -22.91 14.95 -18.08
N LYS A 195 -22.68 15.39 -19.31
CA LYS A 195 -23.67 16.03 -20.17
C LYS A 195 -23.34 15.67 -21.61
N LYS A 196 -24.35 15.14 -22.32
CA LYS A 196 -24.30 14.96 -23.76
C LYS A 196 -24.89 16.18 -24.46
N TYR A 197 -24.18 16.72 -25.45
CA TYR A 197 -24.71 17.73 -26.36
C TYR A 197 -25.63 17.07 -27.39
N LYS A 198 -26.71 17.76 -27.76
CA LYS A 198 -27.72 17.27 -28.71
C LYS A 198 -27.35 17.60 -30.13
#